data_AF-A0A669C8F6-F1
#
_entry.id   AF-A0A669C8F6-F1
#
_cell.length_a   1.000
_cell.length_b   1.000
_cell.length_c   1.000
_cell.angle_alpha   90.00
_cell.angle_beta   90.00
_cell.angle_gamma   90.00
#
_symmetry.space_group_name_H-M   'P 1'
#
loop_
_entity.id
_entity.type
_entity.pdbx_description
1 polymer ?
#
loop_
_entity_poly.entity_id
_entity_poly.type
_entity_poly.pdbx_seq_one_letter_code
_entity_poly.pdbx_strand_id
1 'polypeptide(L)'
;MACFRLRSCTQINVIEYVKTEVQTFFFLFIYLFFVLDQMLFYITCPCCQIVEAGDTNRDGVLDLEEFTQYLRSHEKQLKDMFRSLDNNNDGRIDATEIQVCLRNIGVNISLEDANRILLSMDKDGTMTINWNEWRDHFLFNPITNMEEVARYWKRSLMVDIGEQLTVPDEFSEEEKKSGFVWRQLMAGAMAGSVSRTGTAPLDRLKVFRQVHGSSDFKGNVLSNFQTMVKEGGIWSLWRGNGINVLKIAPETAIKFAAYEQIKTMMRGSNESKTLKVHERFIAGSLAGATAQTAIYPMEVLKTRLTLRKTGQYSGIADCAKQILQREGVAAFYKGYIPNLLGIIPYAGIDLAVYETLKFAWLNRNRGLVDPGVTVLVGCGAVSSTCGQLASYPLALIRTRMQAQASVKGAPKVSMLTLLQNILSQEGVTGLYRGISPNLLKVIPAVSVSYVVYEYTRIFLGVDIEGRRVGKGKG
;
A
#
# COMPACT_ATOMS: atom_id res chain seq x y z
N MET A 1 64.86 -11.93 -2.77
CA MET A 1 64.75 -13.37 -3.08
C MET A 1 63.68 -13.94 -2.16
N ALA A 2 62.53 -14.34 -2.73
CA ALA A 2 61.42 -15.23 -2.25
C ALA A 2 61.13 -15.34 -0.72
N CYS A 3 59.91 -15.45 -0.18
CA CYS A 3 58.63 -15.93 -0.67
C CYS A 3 57.61 -15.67 0.48
N PHE A 4 56.47 -15.02 0.23
CA PHE A 4 55.29 -15.18 1.09
C PHE A 4 54.11 -15.49 0.18
N ARG A 5 53.79 -16.78 0.13
CA ARG A 5 52.62 -17.36 -0.55
C ARG A 5 51.72 -17.87 0.59
N LEU A 6 50.49 -17.38 0.68
CA LEU A 6 49.29 -18.20 0.97
C LEU A 6 48.01 -17.34 1.01
N ARG A 7 47.13 -17.67 0.05
CA ARG A 7 45.66 -17.65 0.08
C ARG A 7 44.91 -16.34 -0.20
N SER A 8 44.71 -16.13 -1.50
CA SER A 8 43.48 -15.57 -2.08
C SER A 8 42.37 -16.65 -2.13
N CYS A 9 41.16 -16.34 -1.67
CA CYS A 9 39.88 -16.68 -2.34
C CYS A 9 38.66 -16.20 -1.53
N THR A 10 37.77 -15.49 -2.21
CA THR A 10 36.34 -15.23 -1.90
C THR A 10 36.01 -14.40 -0.66
N GLN A 11 36.34 -13.10 -0.70
CA GLN A 11 35.45 -12.06 -0.18
C GLN A 11 34.76 -11.38 -1.37
N ILE A 12 33.61 -11.91 -1.80
CA ILE A 12 32.66 -11.10 -2.56
C ILE A 12 32.05 -10.14 -1.55
N ASN A 13 32.34 -8.85 -1.71
CA ASN A 13 31.80 -7.78 -0.87
C ASN A 13 30.27 -7.94 -0.74
N VAL A 14 29.81 -8.12 0.49
CA VAL A 14 28.38 -8.21 0.87
C VAL A 14 27.61 -6.97 0.39
N ILE A 15 28.30 -5.82 0.31
CA ILE A 15 27.76 -4.56 -0.22
C ILE A 15 27.64 -4.59 -1.74
N GLU A 16 28.56 -5.24 -2.47
CA GLU A 16 28.51 -5.30 -3.93
C GLU A 16 27.45 -6.28 -4.42
N TYR A 17 27.31 -7.49 -3.86
CA TYR A 17 26.28 -8.43 -4.35
C TYR A 17 24.86 -7.91 -4.09
N VAL A 18 24.62 -7.29 -2.91
CA VAL A 18 23.35 -6.63 -2.60
C VAL A 18 23.21 -5.35 -3.43
N LYS A 19 24.27 -4.56 -3.66
CA LYS A 19 24.22 -3.44 -4.61
C LYS A 19 23.88 -3.87 -6.02
N THR A 20 24.46 -4.94 -6.57
CA THR A 20 24.26 -5.27 -7.98
C THR A 20 22.86 -5.82 -8.21
N GLU A 21 22.36 -6.75 -7.39
CA GLU A 21 20.96 -7.17 -7.56
C GLU A 21 19.97 -6.08 -7.13
N VAL A 22 20.16 -5.40 -6.00
CA VAL A 22 19.22 -4.36 -5.56
C VAL A 22 19.31 -3.11 -6.43
N GLN A 23 20.47 -2.62 -6.87
CA GLN A 23 20.56 -1.52 -7.84
C GLN A 23 20.07 -1.95 -9.20
N THR A 24 20.43 -3.11 -9.73
CA THR A 24 19.92 -3.51 -11.05
C THR A 24 18.41 -3.71 -11.01
N PHE A 25 17.84 -4.27 -9.93
CA PHE A 25 16.38 -4.34 -9.77
C PHE A 25 15.74 -3.00 -9.40
N PHE A 26 16.41 -2.10 -8.69
CA PHE A 26 15.92 -0.74 -8.38
C PHE A 26 15.94 0.14 -9.63
N PHE A 27 16.96 0.02 -10.49
CA PHE A 27 17.01 0.64 -11.81
C PHE A 27 16.04 -0.04 -12.78
N LEU A 28 15.87 -1.36 -12.74
CA LEU A 28 14.79 -2.02 -13.49
C LEU A 28 13.42 -1.61 -12.97
N PHE A 29 13.27 -1.37 -11.67
CA PHE A 29 12.03 -0.94 -11.03
C PHE A 29 11.73 0.51 -11.39
N ILE A 30 12.74 1.39 -11.40
CA ILE A 30 12.64 2.76 -11.92
C ILE A 30 12.34 2.73 -13.42
N TYR A 31 12.99 1.87 -14.20
CA TYR A 31 12.81 1.76 -15.65
C TYR A 31 11.46 1.16 -16.02
N LEU A 32 11.01 0.09 -15.35
CA LEU A 32 9.66 -0.45 -15.49
C LEU A 32 8.60 0.47 -14.90
N PHE A 33 8.92 1.23 -13.84
CA PHE A 33 8.07 2.32 -13.36
C PHE A 33 7.96 3.40 -14.41
N PHE A 34 9.03 3.77 -15.12
CA PHE A 34 8.97 4.68 -16.27
C PHE A 34 8.17 4.10 -17.45
N VAL A 35 8.25 2.78 -17.70
CA VAL A 35 7.46 2.10 -18.75
C VAL A 35 5.99 1.94 -18.33
N LEU A 36 5.72 1.72 -17.04
CA LEU A 36 4.37 1.70 -16.48
C LEU A 36 3.81 3.10 -16.29
N ASP A 37 4.65 4.11 -16.07
CA ASP A 37 4.34 5.54 -16.10
C ASP A 37 3.97 5.90 -17.54
N GLN A 38 4.65 5.39 -18.57
CA GLN A 38 4.18 5.50 -19.94
C GLN A 38 2.84 4.79 -20.18
N MET A 39 2.56 3.63 -19.57
CA MET A 39 1.26 2.96 -19.72
C MET A 39 0.13 3.58 -18.88
N LEU A 40 0.42 4.09 -17.68
CA LEU A 40 -0.52 4.83 -16.81
C LEU A 40 -0.76 6.24 -17.34
N PHE A 41 0.23 6.85 -17.99
CA PHE A 41 0.06 8.09 -18.76
C PHE A 41 -0.92 7.91 -19.92
N TYR A 42 -1.16 6.68 -20.40
CA TYR A 42 -2.23 6.40 -21.36
C TYR A 42 -3.61 6.15 -20.74
N ILE A 43 -3.71 5.90 -19.41
CA ILE A 43 -4.95 5.43 -18.77
C ILE A 43 -5.49 6.41 -17.72
N THR A 44 -4.64 7.22 -17.09
CA THR A 44 -5.01 8.17 -16.01
C THR A 44 -4.51 9.59 -16.27
N CYS A 45 -4.15 9.93 -17.50
CA CYS A 45 -3.66 11.26 -17.80
C CYS A 45 -4.82 12.28 -17.79
N PRO A 46 -4.67 13.41 -17.08
CA PRO A 46 -5.59 14.54 -17.19
C PRO A 46 -5.86 14.92 -18.65
N CYS A 47 -4.85 14.77 -19.53
CA CYS A 47 -5.03 15.00 -20.96
C CYS A 47 -6.02 14.02 -21.61
N CYS A 48 -6.07 12.74 -21.21
CA CYS A 48 -7.08 11.81 -21.74
C CYS A 48 -8.49 12.19 -21.30
N GLN A 49 -8.67 12.63 -20.04
CA GLN A 49 -9.96 13.11 -19.55
C GLN A 49 -10.38 14.45 -20.16
N ILE A 50 -9.43 15.34 -20.42
CA ILE A 50 -9.66 16.59 -21.15
C ILE A 50 -10.05 16.31 -22.61
N VAL A 51 -9.38 15.34 -23.26
CA VAL A 51 -9.76 14.88 -24.61
C VAL A 51 -11.17 14.30 -24.59
N GLU A 52 -11.48 13.37 -23.69
CA GLU A 52 -12.82 12.76 -23.59
C GLU A 52 -13.93 13.77 -23.25
N ALA A 53 -13.62 14.80 -22.46
CA ALA A 53 -14.58 15.85 -22.09
C ALA A 53 -14.72 16.98 -23.12
N GLY A 54 -13.68 17.24 -23.90
CA GLY A 54 -13.64 18.29 -24.91
C GLY A 54 -14.02 17.84 -26.32
N ASP A 55 -13.83 16.55 -26.63
CA ASP A 55 -14.16 15.93 -27.92
C ASP A 55 -15.68 15.91 -28.13
N THR A 56 -16.16 16.95 -28.82
CA THR A 56 -17.59 17.19 -29.03
C THR A 56 -18.08 16.39 -30.24
N ASN A 57 -17.20 16.14 -31.19
CA ASN A 57 -17.48 15.44 -32.44
C ASN A 57 -17.29 13.89 -32.33
N ARG A 58 -16.67 13.41 -31.24
CA ARG A 58 -16.36 12.01 -30.90
C ARG A 58 -15.40 11.31 -31.86
N ASP A 59 -14.43 12.03 -32.41
CA ASP A 59 -13.41 11.46 -33.30
C ASP A 59 -12.19 10.90 -32.55
N GLY A 60 -12.15 11.06 -31.23
CA GLY A 60 -11.08 10.58 -30.35
C GLY A 60 -9.84 11.48 -30.34
N VAL A 61 -9.92 12.68 -30.94
CA VAL A 61 -8.89 13.71 -30.99
C VAL A 61 -9.48 14.99 -30.42
N LEU A 62 -8.64 15.91 -29.95
CA LEU A 62 -9.07 17.22 -29.47
C LEU A 62 -8.49 18.29 -30.41
N ASP A 63 -9.36 18.91 -31.20
CA ASP A 63 -8.93 20.01 -32.07
C ASP A 63 -8.79 21.34 -31.30
N LEU A 64 -8.24 22.36 -31.97
CA LEU A 64 -8.00 23.66 -31.32
C LEU A 64 -9.30 24.37 -30.92
N GLU A 65 -10.37 24.17 -31.68
CA GLU A 65 -11.67 24.80 -31.44
C GLU A 65 -12.36 24.16 -30.23
N GLU A 66 -12.41 22.83 -30.19
CA GLU A 66 -12.88 22.00 -29.09
C GLU A 66 -12.07 22.25 -27.81
N PHE A 67 -10.74 22.30 -27.91
CA PHE A 67 -9.89 22.64 -26.77
C PHE A 67 -10.17 24.04 -26.22
N THR A 68 -10.35 25.02 -27.11
CA THR A 68 -10.67 26.39 -26.71
C THR A 68 -12.06 26.48 -26.05
N GLN A 69 -13.04 25.74 -26.59
CA GLN A 69 -14.38 25.66 -26.05
C GLN A 69 -14.39 24.96 -24.67
N TYR A 70 -13.66 23.85 -24.55
CA TYR A 70 -13.43 23.16 -23.29
C TYR A 70 -12.85 24.12 -22.25
N LEU A 71 -11.73 24.78 -22.56
CA LEU A 71 -11.08 25.71 -21.62
C LEU A 71 -12.01 26.85 -21.17
N ARG A 72 -12.79 27.44 -22.09
CA ARG A 72 -13.76 28.48 -21.75
C ARG A 72 -14.87 27.96 -20.83
N SER A 73 -15.37 26.76 -21.11
CA SER A 73 -16.42 26.14 -20.30
C SER A 73 -15.90 25.75 -18.90
N HIS A 74 -14.68 25.22 -18.85
CA HIS A 74 -13.99 24.81 -17.63
C HIS A 74 -13.65 26.01 -16.76
N GLU A 75 -13.10 27.08 -17.34
CA GLU A 75 -12.82 28.33 -16.61
C GLU A 75 -14.10 28.93 -16.01
N LYS A 76 -15.24 28.84 -16.72
CA LYS A 76 -16.53 29.27 -16.17
C LYS A 76 -16.93 28.44 -14.95
N GLN A 77 -16.79 27.11 -15.02
CA GLN A 77 -17.08 26.22 -13.89
C GLN A 77 -16.15 26.48 -12.69
N LEU A 78 -14.84 26.67 -12.95
CA LEU A 78 -13.88 27.05 -11.92
C LEU A 78 -14.28 28.36 -11.24
N LYS A 79 -14.82 29.33 -12.00
CA LYS A 79 -15.27 30.62 -11.49
C LYS A 79 -16.51 30.51 -10.61
N ASP A 80 -17.43 29.64 -10.98
CA ASP A 80 -18.62 29.35 -10.17
C ASP A 80 -18.23 28.66 -8.85
N MET A 81 -17.24 27.74 -8.90
CA MET A 81 -16.68 27.12 -7.69
C MET A 81 -15.94 28.11 -6.80
N PHE A 82 -15.13 29.00 -7.36
CA PHE A 82 -14.44 30.07 -6.61
C PHE A 82 -15.43 30.93 -5.83
N ARG A 83 -16.52 31.36 -6.49
CA ARG A 83 -17.59 32.16 -5.86
C ARG A 83 -18.35 31.40 -4.77
N SER A 84 -18.41 30.07 -4.85
CA SER A 84 -19.06 29.25 -3.83
C SER A 84 -18.20 29.08 -2.56
N LEU A 85 -16.89 29.30 -2.67
CA LEU A 85 -15.94 29.29 -1.56
C LEU A 85 -15.86 30.66 -0.87
N ASP A 86 -15.81 31.72 -1.66
CA ASP A 86 -15.76 33.13 -1.23
C ASP A 86 -17.12 33.55 -0.61
N ASN A 87 -17.29 33.27 0.69
CA ASN A 87 -18.54 33.52 1.40
C ASN A 87 -18.71 35.00 1.72
N ASN A 88 -17.61 35.71 1.96
CA ASN A 88 -17.63 37.11 2.33
C ASN A 88 -17.66 38.05 1.09
N ASN A 89 -17.50 37.49 -0.11
CA ASN A 89 -17.46 38.19 -1.41
C ASN A 89 -16.34 39.23 -1.51
N ASP A 90 -15.20 39.00 -0.86
CA ASP A 90 -14.04 39.89 -0.91
C ASP A 90 -13.12 39.61 -2.12
N GLY A 91 -13.44 38.58 -2.91
CA GLY A 91 -12.70 38.18 -4.11
C GLY A 91 -11.42 37.41 -3.80
N ARG A 92 -11.23 36.97 -2.56
CA ARG A 92 -10.13 36.15 -2.06
C ARG A 92 -10.69 35.00 -1.25
N ILE A 93 -9.95 33.89 -1.20
CA ILE A 93 -10.33 32.74 -0.38
C ILE A 93 -9.34 32.60 0.77
N ASP A 94 -9.83 32.64 2.00
CA ASP A 94 -9.03 32.42 3.20
C ASP A 94 -9.14 30.99 3.78
N ALA A 95 -8.30 30.67 4.76
CA ALA A 95 -8.29 29.35 5.38
C ALA A 95 -9.59 29.04 6.15
N THR A 96 -10.29 30.05 6.64
CA THR A 96 -11.58 29.85 7.34
C THR A 96 -12.68 29.49 6.35
N GLU A 97 -12.69 30.09 5.17
CA GLU A 97 -13.63 29.79 4.09
C GLU A 97 -13.41 28.38 3.53
N ILE A 98 -12.16 27.96 3.34
CA ILE A 98 -11.81 26.58 2.98
C ILE A 98 -12.34 25.60 4.04
N GLN A 99 -12.12 25.90 5.32
CA GLN A 99 -12.59 25.05 6.42
C GLN A 99 -14.12 24.94 6.45
N VAL A 100 -14.83 26.06 6.29
CA VAL A 100 -16.30 26.10 6.29
C VAL A 100 -16.86 25.35 5.08
N CYS A 101 -16.28 25.57 3.89
CA CYS A 101 -16.70 24.88 2.67
C CYS A 101 -16.58 23.36 2.81
N LEU A 102 -15.43 22.88 3.28
CA LEU A 102 -15.21 21.45 3.48
C LEU A 102 -16.13 20.88 4.56
N ARG A 103 -16.37 21.62 5.65
CA ARG A 103 -17.33 21.21 6.69
C ARG A 103 -18.75 21.08 6.13
N ASN A 104 -19.17 21.98 5.25
CA ASN A 104 -20.49 21.95 4.61
C ASN A 104 -20.65 20.75 3.67
N ILE A 105 -19.55 20.25 3.10
CA ILE A 105 -19.51 19.05 2.24
C ILE A 105 -19.34 17.77 3.11
N GLY A 106 -19.36 17.89 4.43
CA GLY A 106 -19.24 16.75 5.37
C GLY A 106 -17.78 16.37 5.70
N VAL A 107 -16.80 17.18 5.31
CA VAL A 107 -15.37 16.96 5.56
C VAL A 107 -14.88 17.90 6.67
N ASN A 108 -14.72 17.38 7.88
CA ASN A 108 -14.18 18.17 9.00
C ASN A 108 -12.65 18.24 8.94
N ILE A 109 -12.11 19.44 8.71
CA ILE A 109 -10.67 19.71 8.73
C ILE A 109 -10.29 20.73 9.83
N SER A 110 -9.05 20.65 10.31
CA SER A 110 -8.51 21.64 11.23
C SER A 110 -8.15 22.94 10.50
N LEU A 111 -7.98 24.05 11.24
CA LEU A 111 -7.55 25.31 10.64
C LEU A 111 -6.11 25.22 10.12
N GLU A 112 -5.26 24.39 10.73
CA GLU A 112 -3.91 24.10 10.24
C GLU A 112 -3.94 23.38 8.88
N ASP A 113 -4.87 22.44 8.71
CA ASP A 113 -5.08 21.75 7.43
C ASP A 113 -5.58 22.69 6.35
N ALA A 114 -6.51 23.59 6.70
CA ALA A 114 -7.01 24.60 5.78
C ALA A 114 -5.91 25.58 5.35
N ASN A 115 -5.04 25.98 6.28
CA ASN A 115 -3.85 26.78 5.96
C ASN A 115 -2.87 26.02 5.06
N ARG A 116 -2.72 24.70 5.23
CA ARG A 116 -1.88 23.90 4.31
C ARG A 116 -2.47 23.85 2.90
N ILE A 117 -3.79 23.74 2.78
CA ILE A 117 -4.48 23.84 1.48
C ILE A 117 -4.24 25.22 0.87
N LEU A 118 -4.43 26.28 1.66
CA LEU A 118 -4.20 27.64 1.19
C LEU A 118 -2.78 27.84 0.67
N LEU A 119 -1.78 27.45 1.46
CA LEU A 119 -0.36 27.58 1.12
C LEU A 119 0.06 26.77 -0.11
N SER A 120 -0.71 25.76 -0.51
CA SER A 120 -0.42 24.98 -1.72
C SER A 120 -0.79 25.71 -3.01
N MET A 121 -1.64 26.73 -2.90
CA MET A 121 -2.19 27.48 -4.03
C MET A 121 -1.71 28.93 -4.05
N ASP A 122 -1.46 29.49 -2.87
CA ASP A 122 -0.90 30.83 -2.67
C ASP A 122 0.53 30.90 -3.23
N LYS A 123 0.69 31.59 -4.36
CA LYS A 123 1.98 31.75 -5.04
C LYS A 123 2.65 33.06 -4.65
N ASP A 124 1.88 34.07 -4.27
CA ASP A 124 2.37 35.41 -3.94
C ASP A 124 2.66 35.60 -2.44
N GLY A 125 2.30 34.62 -1.61
CA GLY A 125 2.55 34.59 -0.17
C GLY A 125 1.60 35.49 0.61
N THR A 126 0.43 35.82 0.06
CA THR A 126 -0.55 36.73 0.68
C THR A 126 -1.39 36.08 1.77
N MET A 127 -1.25 34.77 1.99
CA MET A 127 -2.11 33.98 2.88
C MET A 127 -3.59 34.03 2.48
N THR A 128 -3.86 34.31 1.21
CA THR A 128 -5.18 34.31 0.58
C THR A 128 -5.05 33.78 -0.84
N ILE A 129 -6.08 33.11 -1.37
CA ILE A 129 -6.08 32.66 -2.77
C ILE A 129 -6.92 33.62 -3.60
N ASN A 130 -6.33 34.23 -4.61
CA ASN A 130 -7.08 35.04 -5.58
C ASN A 130 -7.58 34.21 -6.78
N TRP A 131 -8.43 34.80 -7.61
CA TRP A 131 -8.99 34.12 -8.80
C TRP A 131 -7.91 33.55 -9.74
N ASN A 132 -6.81 34.27 -9.97
CA ASN A 132 -5.78 33.82 -10.90
C ASN A 132 -5.04 32.60 -10.34
N GLU A 133 -4.74 32.60 -9.05
CA GLU A 133 -4.13 31.46 -8.35
C GLU A 133 -5.04 30.23 -8.37
N TRP A 134 -6.32 30.43 -8.06
CA TRP A 134 -7.35 29.38 -8.16
C TRP A 134 -7.45 28.79 -9.57
N ARG A 135 -7.61 29.66 -10.57
CA ARG A 135 -7.71 29.25 -11.98
C ARG A 135 -6.48 28.48 -12.39
N ASP A 136 -5.29 29.04 -12.20
CA ASP A 136 -4.04 28.45 -12.68
C ASP A 136 -3.73 27.12 -11.98
N HIS A 137 -4.19 26.95 -10.73
CA HIS A 137 -4.04 25.69 -10.00
C HIS A 137 -4.94 24.57 -10.55
N PHE A 138 -6.15 24.89 -11.03
CA PHE A 138 -7.13 23.89 -11.48
C PHE A 138 -7.39 23.84 -13.00
N LEU A 139 -6.79 24.75 -13.79
CA LEU A 139 -7.10 24.91 -15.22
C LEU A 139 -6.95 23.62 -16.04
N PHE A 140 -5.93 22.81 -15.73
CA PHE A 140 -5.65 21.54 -16.42
C PHE A 140 -6.07 20.31 -15.62
N ASN A 141 -6.85 20.52 -14.55
CA ASN A 141 -7.40 19.45 -13.74
C ASN A 141 -8.89 19.30 -14.09
N PRO A 142 -9.36 18.13 -14.56
CA PRO A 142 -10.75 17.91 -15.00
C PRO A 142 -11.71 17.79 -13.79
N ILE A 143 -11.78 18.84 -12.98
CA ILE A 143 -12.63 18.97 -11.80
C ILE A 143 -13.89 19.73 -12.17
N THR A 144 -15.03 19.15 -11.86
CA THR A 144 -16.35 19.66 -12.25
C THR A 144 -17.17 20.22 -11.09
N ASN A 145 -16.79 19.91 -9.85
CA ASN A 145 -17.56 20.26 -8.66
C ASN A 145 -16.70 20.37 -7.39
N MET A 146 -17.27 20.97 -6.34
CA MET A 146 -16.58 21.18 -5.06
C MET A 146 -16.24 19.89 -4.31
N GLU A 147 -16.95 18.79 -4.52
CA GLU A 147 -16.58 17.49 -3.93
C GLU A 147 -15.31 16.91 -4.58
N GLU A 148 -15.13 17.13 -5.88
CA GLU A 148 -13.92 16.77 -6.61
C GLU A 148 -12.74 17.63 -6.20
N VAL A 149 -12.94 18.94 -5.95
CA VAL A 149 -11.94 19.81 -5.31
C VAL A 149 -11.55 19.26 -3.94
N ALA A 150 -12.54 18.92 -3.10
CA ALA A 150 -12.30 18.37 -1.77
C ALA A 150 -11.53 17.03 -1.83
N ARG A 151 -11.92 16.14 -2.76
CA ARG A 151 -11.22 14.88 -3.01
C ARG A 151 -9.81 15.11 -3.56
N TYR A 152 -9.61 16.11 -4.41
CA TYR A 152 -8.30 16.48 -4.90
C TYR A 152 -7.41 16.95 -3.75
N TRP A 153 -7.86 17.89 -2.91
CA TRP A 153 -7.08 18.33 -1.75
C TRP A 153 -6.79 17.19 -0.77
N LYS A 154 -7.75 16.30 -0.53
CA LYS A 154 -7.56 15.09 0.27
C LYS A 154 -6.46 14.17 -0.28
N ARG A 155 -6.36 14.03 -1.61
CA ARG A 155 -5.36 13.19 -2.28
C ARG A 155 -4.00 13.88 -2.46
N SER A 156 -4.01 15.15 -2.83
CA SER A 156 -2.84 15.95 -3.24
C SER A 156 -2.01 16.42 -2.04
N LEU A 157 -2.68 16.86 -0.97
CA LEU A 157 -2.01 17.53 0.15
C LEU A 157 -1.67 16.62 1.32
N MET A 158 -2.23 15.40 1.34
CA MET A 158 -2.14 14.49 2.47
C MET A 158 -2.25 15.24 3.81
N VAL A 159 -3.36 15.97 3.99
CA VAL A 159 -3.92 16.07 5.33
C VAL A 159 -4.03 14.63 5.82
N ASP A 160 -3.30 14.30 6.87
CA ASP A 160 -2.92 12.94 7.23
C ASP A 160 -4.14 12.02 7.35
N ILE A 161 -4.36 11.24 6.29
CA ILE A 161 -5.24 10.08 6.25
C ILE A 161 -4.40 8.90 5.75
N GLY A 162 -3.34 8.58 6.51
CA GLY A 162 -2.90 7.21 6.73
C GLY A 162 -2.88 6.28 5.52
N GLU A 163 -2.18 6.62 4.44
CA GLU A 163 -1.80 5.60 3.46
C GLU A 163 -0.58 4.82 3.95
N GLN A 164 -0.83 4.03 5.00
CA GLN A 164 -0.18 2.74 5.25
C GLN A 164 -1.21 1.78 5.83
N LEU A 165 -2.04 1.20 4.96
CA LEU A 165 -2.62 -0.12 5.18
C LEU A 165 -3.39 -0.30 6.51
N THR A 166 -4.09 0.67 7.10
CA THR A 166 -4.78 0.44 8.37
C THR A 166 -6.02 1.33 8.53
N VAL A 167 -7.18 0.87 8.05
CA VAL A 167 -8.51 1.43 8.35
C VAL A 167 -8.75 2.82 7.71
N PRO A 168 -9.68 2.96 6.73
CA PRO A 168 -10.17 4.24 6.27
C PRO A 168 -10.56 5.13 7.45
N ASP A 169 -10.27 6.42 7.29
CA ASP A 169 -10.77 7.45 8.18
C ASP A 169 -12.29 7.39 8.30
N GLU A 170 -12.74 7.86 9.47
CA GLU A 170 -14.10 7.77 9.99
C GLU A 170 -15.17 7.91 8.90
N PHE A 171 -15.73 6.78 8.50
CA PHE A 171 -16.98 6.79 7.75
C PHE A 171 -18.04 7.44 8.63
N SER A 172 -18.66 8.49 8.11
CA SER A 172 -19.80 9.13 8.74
C SER A 172 -20.91 8.09 9.00
N GLU A 173 -21.74 8.34 10.01
CA GLU A 173 -22.89 7.47 10.30
C GLU A 173 -23.87 7.38 9.11
N GLU A 174 -23.85 8.36 8.22
CA GLU A 174 -24.63 8.39 6.98
C GLU A 174 -24.02 7.44 5.91
N GLU A 175 -22.71 7.45 5.70
CA GLU A 175 -22.01 6.52 4.79
C GLU A 175 -22.12 5.07 5.26
N LYS A 176 -22.14 4.83 6.58
CA LYS A 176 -22.37 3.50 7.16
C LYS A 176 -23.78 2.98 6.83
N LYS A 177 -24.78 3.86 6.82
CA LYS A 177 -26.18 3.52 6.51
C LYS A 177 -26.45 3.42 5.00
N SER A 178 -25.74 4.15 4.15
CA SER A 178 -25.92 4.12 2.69
C SER A 178 -25.40 2.83 2.02
N GLY A 179 -24.63 2.02 2.76
CA GLY A 179 -24.00 0.81 2.25
C GLY A 179 -22.72 1.07 1.43
N PHE A 180 -22.30 2.34 1.34
CA PHE A 180 -21.05 2.76 0.71
C PHE A 180 -19.84 2.04 1.31
N VAL A 181 -19.76 1.98 2.65
CA VAL A 181 -18.66 1.33 3.38
C VAL A 181 -18.50 -0.15 2.98
N TRP A 182 -19.60 -0.90 2.95
CA TRP A 182 -19.54 -2.31 2.58
C TRP A 182 -19.11 -2.51 1.12
N ARG A 183 -19.60 -1.68 0.20
CA ARG A 183 -19.20 -1.72 -1.22
C ARG A 183 -17.71 -1.41 -1.39
N GLN A 184 -17.20 -0.42 -0.67
CA GLN A 184 -15.78 -0.07 -0.68
C GLN A 184 -14.90 -1.20 -0.10
N LEU A 185 -15.32 -1.80 1.01
CA LEU A 185 -14.64 -2.95 1.62
C LEU A 185 -14.63 -4.16 0.69
N MET A 186 -15.75 -4.43 0.01
CA MET A 186 -15.86 -5.49 -0.99
C MET A 186 -14.96 -5.24 -2.20
N ALA A 187 -14.87 -4.01 -2.69
CA ALA A 187 -13.95 -3.64 -3.76
C ALA A 187 -12.49 -3.87 -3.36
N GLY A 188 -12.10 -3.43 -2.16
CA GLY A 188 -10.76 -3.69 -1.61
C GLY A 188 -10.47 -5.19 -1.41
N ALA A 189 -11.45 -5.95 -0.90
CA ALA A 189 -11.30 -7.40 -0.68
C ALA A 189 -11.16 -8.16 -2.00
N MET A 190 -11.94 -7.82 -3.03
CA MET A 190 -11.85 -8.44 -4.35
C MET A 190 -10.52 -8.10 -5.02
N ALA A 191 -10.10 -6.83 -5.01
CA ALA A 191 -8.80 -6.40 -5.50
C ALA A 191 -7.64 -7.16 -4.83
N GLY A 192 -7.63 -7.21 -3.50
CA GLY A 192 -6.63 -7.94 -2.74
C GLY A 192 -6.62 -9.45 -3.02
N SER A 193 -7.78 -10.05 -3.25
CA SER A 193 -7.93 -11.48 -3.55
C SER A 193 -7.38 -11.86 -4.93
N VAL A 194 -7.73 -11.07 -5.96
CA VAL A 194 -7.27 -11.28 -7.34
C VAL A 194 -5.76 -11.04 -7.44
N SER A 195 -5.26 -9.96 -6.83
CA SER A 195 -3.83 -9.64 -6.79
C SER A 195 -3.00 -10.72 -6.09
N ARG A 196 -3.42 -11.20 -4.92
CA ARG A 196 -2.75 -12.31 -4.22
C ARG A 196 -2.78 -13.61 -5.02
N THR A 197 -3.86 -13.87 -5.75
CA THR A 197 -3.97 -15.06 -6.61
C THR A 197 -3.08 -14.96 -7.84
N GLY A 198 -2.98 -13.80 -8.48
CA GLY A 198 -2.08 -13.55 -9.62
C GLY A 198 -0.61 -13.66 -9.23
N THR A 199 -0.26 -13.22 -8.02
CA THR A 199 1.11 -13.25 -7.49
C THR A 199 1.46 -14.48 -6.65
N ALA A 200 0.52 -15.41 -6.48
CA ALA A 200 0.69 -16.60 -5.65
C ALA A 200 1.92 -17.47 -6.04
N PRO A 201 2.26 -17.68 -7.33
CA PRO A 201 3.47 -18.41 -7.70
C PRO A 201 4.76 -17.76 -7.17
N LEU A 202 4.88 -16.44 -7.23
CA LEU A 202 6.03 -15.70 -6.72
C LEU A 202 6.08 -15.73 -5.19
N ASP A 203 4.92 -15.64 -4.54
CA ASP A 203 4.81 -15.78 -3.08
C ASP A 203 5.26 -17.17 -2.61
N ARG A 204 4.83 -18.23 -3.30
CA ARG A 204 5.27 -19.59 -2.98
C ARG A 204 6.77 -19.75 -3.17
N LEU A 205 7.31 -19.23 -4.28
CA LEU A 205 8.76 -19.26 -4.54
C LEU A 205 9.56 -18.51 -3.46
N LYS A 206 9.09 -17.33 -3.03
CA LYS A 206 9.70 -16.57 -1.93
C LYS A 206 9.80 -17.43 -0.67
N VAL A 207 8.69 -18.02 -0.24
CA VAL A 207 8.64 -18.84 0.99
C VAL A 207 9.54 -20.08 0.85
N PHE A 208 9.55 -20.72 -0.33
CA PHE A 208 10.44 -21.85 -0.61
C PHE A 208 11.92 -21.47 -0.44
N ARG A 209 12.35 -20.34 -1.02
CA ARG A 209 13.74 -19.86 -0.93
C ARG A 209 14.12 -19.34 0.45
N GLN A 210 13.15 -18.84 1.23
CA GLN A 210 13.39 -18.41 2.61
C GLN A 210 13.66 -19.60 3.54
N VAL A 211 13.02 -20.75 3.27
CA VAL A 211 13.08 -21.92 4.14
C VAL A 211 14.14 -22.93 3.73
N HIS A 212 14.24 -23.25 2.44
CA HIS A 212 15.23 -24.21 1.95
C HIS A 212 16.56 -23.50 1.74
N GLY A 213 17.59 -24.02 2.40
CA GLY A 213 18.93 -23.46 2.41
C GLY A 213 19.63 -23.48 1.04
N SER A 214 20.88 -23.00 0.96
CA SER A 214 21.74 -23.04 -0.24
C SER A 214 22.04 -24.45 -0.77
N SER A 215 21.65 -25.53 -0.09
CA SER A 215 21.91 -26.90 -0.52
C SER A 215 20.91 -27.41 -1.57
N ASP A 216 19.63 -27.04 -1.45
CA ASP A 216 18.56 -27.74 -2.19
C ASP A 216 18.01 -26.94 -3.38
N PHE A 217 18.26 -25.62 -3.44
CA PHE A 217 17.76 -24.72 -4.49
C PHE A 217 18.84 -23.75 -5.01
N LYS A 218 20.00 -24.31 -5.44
CA LYS A 218 20.99 -23.56 -6.23
C LYS A 218 20.48 -23.41 -7.66
N GLY A 219 19.99 -22.23 -8.01
CA GLY A 219 19.62 -21.92 -9.38
C GLY A 219 18.80 -20.64 -9.51
N ASN A 220 18.61 -20.22 -10.75
CA ASN A 220 17.83 -19.04 -11.10
C ASN A 220 16.35 -19.24 -10.73
N VAL A 221 15.60 -18.14 -10.66
CA VAL A 221 14.15 -18.15 -10.37
C VAL A 221 13.40 -19.21 -11.21
N LEU A 222 13.76 -19.33 -12.49
CA LEU A 222 13.15 -20.27 -13.43
C LEU A 222 13.40 -21.75 -13.08
N SER A 223 14.63 -22.13 -12.70
CA SER A 223 14.93 -23.52 -12.33
C SER A 223 14.18 -23.94 -11.07
N ASN A 224 14.00 -23.01 -10.12
CA ASN A 224 13.25 -23.27 -8.90
C ASN A 224 11.75 -23.49 -9.20
N PHE A 225 11.18 -22.71 -10.12
CA PHE A 225 9.83 -22.98 -10.63
C PHE A 225 9.71 -24.34 -11.30
N GLN A 226 10.68 -24.72 -12.14
CA GLN A 226 10.69 -26.04 -12.78
C GLN A 226 10.72 -27.17 -11.74
N THR A 227 11.52 -27.05 -10.68
CA THR A 227 11.55 -28.03 -9.58
C THR A 227 10.21 -28.12 -8.86
N MET A 228 9.56 -26.99 -8.59
CA MET A 228 8.23 -26.96 -7.96
C MET A 228 7.15 -27.58 -8.85
N VAL A 229 7.19 -27.33 -10.15
CA VAL A 229 6.25 -27.92 -11.13
C VAL A 229 6.51 -29.41 -11.31
N LYS A 230 7.76 -29.87 -11.30
CA LYS A 230 8.11 -31.30 -11.34
C LYS A 230 7.60 -32.06 -10.10
N GLU A 231 7.56 -31.44 -8.93
CA GLU A 231 7.10 -32.08 -7.69
C GLU A 231 5.58 -32.23 -7.58
N GLY A 232 4.81 -31.25 -8.08
CA GLY A 232 3.37 -31.19 -7.81
C GLY A 232 2.50 -30.70 -8.97
N GLY A 233 3.07 -30.57 -10.17
CA GLY A 233 2.41 -30.01 -11.34
C GLY A 233 2.27 -28.48 -11.27
N ILE A 234 1.65 -27.90 -12.31
CA ILE A 234 1.47 -26.45 -12.45
C ILE A 234 0.60 -25.87 -11.32
N TRP A 235 -0.46 -26.59 -10.93
CA TRP A 235 -1.37 -26.18 -9.85
C TRP A 235 -0.70 -26.15 -8.48
N SER A 236 0.46 -26.80 -8.31
CA SER A 236 1.19 -26.71 -7.06
C SER A 236 1.62 -25.28 -6.75
N LEU A 237 1.87 -24.44 -7.77
CA LEU A 237 2.33 -23.06 -7.59
C LEU A 237 1.37 -22.21 -6.72
N TRP A 238 0.09 -22.57 -6.66
CA TRP A 238 -0.94 -21.92 -5.85
C TRP A 238 -1.18 -22.56 -4.47
N ARG A 239 -0.35 -23.52 -4.04
CA ARG A 239 -0.44 -24.10 -2.70
C ARG A 239 -0.33 -23.01 -1.63
N GLY A 240 -1.29 -22.99 -0.71
CA GLY A 240 -1.40 -21.96 0.33
C GLY A 240 -2.17 -20.70 -0.09
N ASN A 241 -2.53 -20.52 -1.36
CA ASN A 241 -3.27 -19.33 -1.80
C ASN A 241 -4.69 -19.25 -1.19
N GLY A 242 -5.38 -20.38 -1.06
CA GLY A 242 -6.74 -20.40 -0.49
C GLY A 242 -6.82 -19.77 0.91
N ILE A 243 -5.89 -20.09 1.80
CA ILE A 243 -5.83 -19.46 3.13
C ILE A 243 -5.31 -18.01 3.08
N ASN A 244 -4.44 -17.69 2.11
CA ASN A 244 -3.94 -16.33 1.88
C ASN A 244 -5.04 -15.35 1.44
N VAL A 245 -6.06 -15.85 0.73
CA VAL A 245 -7.27 -15.11 0.37
C VAL A 245 -8.27 -15.12 1.53
N LEU A 246 -8.55 -16.30 2.11
CA LEU A 246 -9.51 -16.45 3.21
C LEU A 246 -9.21 -15.52 4.40
N LYS A 247 -7.93 -15.31 4.72
CA LYS A 247 -7.55 -14.45 5.85
C LYS A 247 -7.84 -12.96 5.66
N ILE A 248 -8.05 -12.47 4.43
CA ILE A 248 -8.26 -11.03 4.16
C ILE A 248 -9.43 -10.49 4.97
N ALA A 249 -10.62 -11.08 4.78
CA ALA A 249 -11.84 -10.60 5.41
C ALA A 249 -11.78 -10.57 6.95
N PRO A 250 -11.39 -11.66 7.66
CA PRO A 250 -11.32 -11.65 9.11
C PRO A 250 -10.19 -10.74 9.63
N GLU A 251 -9.05 -10.64 8.94
CA GLU A 251 -7.96 -9.73 9.30
C GLU A 251 -8.43 -8.28 9.27
N THR A 252 -9.09 -7.89 8.18
CA THR A 252 -9.67 -6.57 8.02
C THR A 252 -10.74 -6.31 9.09
N ALA A 253 -11.72 -7.21 9.25
CA ALA A 253 -12.81 -7.04 10.20
C ALA A 253 -12.33 -6.86 11.66
N ILE A 254 -11.40 -7.70 12.12
CA ILE A 254 -10.86 -7.61 13.49
C ILE A 254 -10.09 -6.31 13.67
N LYS A 255 -9.31 -5.90 12.67
CA LYS A 255 -8.54 -4.67 12.71
C LYS A 255 -9.44 -3.44 12.83
N PHE A 256 -10.51 -3.38 12.04
CA PHE A 256 -11.51 -2.32 12.13
C PHE A 256 -12.19 -2.30 13.50
N ALA A 257 -12.69 -3.45 13.97
CA ALA A 257 -13.35 -3.55 15.26
C ALA A 257 -12.43 -3.12 16.41
N ALA A 258 -11.18 -3.57 16.40
CA ALA A 258 -10.18 -3.19 17.38
C ALA A 258 -9.87 -1.69 17.32
N TYR A 259 -9.73 -1.13 16.12
CA TYR A 259 -9.46 0.30 15.94
C TYR A 259 -10.57 1.17 16.52
N GLU A 260 -11.84 0.87 16.22
CA GLU A 260 -12.98 1.60 16.77
C GLU A 260 -13.06 1.50 18.30
N GLN A 261 -12.84 0.31 18.88
CA GLN A 261 -12.84 0.14 20.33
C GLN A 261 -11.70 0.90 21.01
N ILE A 262 -10.49 0.85 20.45
CA ILE A 262 -9.33 1.55 21.01
C ILE A 262 -9.53 3.07 20.92
N LYS A 263 -10.03 3.58 19.78
CA LYS A 263 -10.38 5.00 19.65
C LYS A 263 -11.42 5.44 20.67
N THR A 264 -12.49 4.66 20.84
CA THR A 264 -13.56 4.95 21.81
C THR A 264 -13.00 5.02 23.23
N MET A 265 -12.13 4.07 23.59
CA MET A 265 -11.43 4.08 24.87
C MET A 265 -10.51 5.30 25.05
N MET A 266 -9.84 5.75 23.99
CA MET A 266 -8.97 6.94 24.01
C MET A 266 -9.73 8.27 24.02
N ARG A 267 -10.94 8.31 23.44
CA ARG A 267 -11.84 9.47 23.49
C ARG A 267 -12.49 9.66 24.86
N GLY A 268 -12.71 8.57 25.59
CA GLY A 268 -13.36 8.61 26.91
C GLY A 268 -14.77 9.22 26.82
N SER A 269 -15.15 10.05 27.79
CA SER A 269 -16.49 10.67 27.86
C SER A 269 -16.75 11.79 26.86
N ASN A 270 -15.75 12.23 26.07
CA ASN A 270 -15.90 13.32 25.11
C ASN A 270 -15.96 12.78 23.67
N GLU A 271 -17.16 12.49 23.18
CA GLU A 271 -17.39 12.00 21.82
C GLU A 271 -16.96 13.00 20.73
N SER A 272 -16.92 14.31 21.00
CA SER A 272 -16.49 15.32 20.02
C SER A 272 -14.97 15.51 19.92
N LYS A 273 -14.16 14.79 20.71
CA LYS A 273 -12.71 14.91 20.67
C LYS A 273 -12.16 14.26 19.39
N THR A 274 -11.63 15.08 18.49
CA THR A 274 -10.80 14.61 17.37
C THR A 274 -9.46 14.12 17.92
N LEU A 275 -9.10 12.86 17.63
CA LEU A 275 -7.83 12.29 18.06
C LEU A 275 -6.65 12.98 17.37
N LYS A 276 -5.59 13.27 18.13
CA LYS A 276 -4.32 13.78 17.60
C LYS A 276 -3.61 12.72 16.76
N VAL A 277 -2.70 13.13 15.87
CA VAL A 277 -1.95 12.24 14.98
C VAL A 277 -1.27 11.08 15.74
N HIS A 278 -0.60 11.37 16.85
CA HIS A 278 0.05 10.33 17.67
C HIS A 278 -0.96 9.37 18.34
N GLU A 279 -2.14 9.87 18.74
CA GLU A 279 -3.20 9.03 19.31
C GLU A 279 -3.75 8.07 18.24
N ARG A 280 -3.97 8.56 17.01
CA ARG A 280 -4.38 7.73 15.87
C ARG A 280 -3.32 6.69 15.51
N PHE A 281 -2.05 7.07 15.53
CA PHE A 281 -0.92 6.16 15.29
C PHE A 281 -0.87 5.03 16.34
N ILE A 282 -1.03 5.36 17.62
CA ILE A 282 -1.08 4.37 18.70
C ILE A 282 -2.29 3.45 18.53
N ALA A 283 -3.47 4.03 18.27
CA ALA A 283 -4.69 3.26 18.03
C ALA A 283 -4.56 2.30 16.84
N GLY A 284 -3.99 2.78 15.72
CA GLY A 284 -3.74 1.99 14.53
C GLY A 284 -2.73 0.87 14.77
N SER A 285 -1.65 1.16 15.50
CA SER A 285 -0.62 0.18 15.86
C SER A 285 -1.16 -0.92 16.78
N LEU A 286 -1.94 -0.55 17.81
CA LEU A 286 -2.57 -1.50 18.72
C LEU A 286 -3.65 -2.33 18.01
N ALA A 287 -4.47 -1.72 17.15
CA ALA A 287 -5.46 -2.43 16.35
C ALA A 287 -4.80 -3.43 15.39
N GLY A 288 -3.71 -3.01 14.73
CA GLY A 288 -2.89 -3.86 13.89
C GLY A 288 -2.29 -5.03 14.65
N ALA A 289 -1.73 -4.79 15.84
CA ALA A 289 -1.19 -5.84 16.71
C ALA A 289 -2.28 -6.83 17.14
N THR A 290 -3.44 -6.35 17.61
CA THR A 290 -4.59 -7.20 18.01
C THR A 290 -5.08 -8.07 16.86
N ALA A 291 -5.29 -7.49 15.68
CA ALA A 291 -5.69 -8.23 14.49
C ALA A 291 -4.63 -9.27 14.11
N GLN A 292 -3.35 -8.89 14.17
CA GLN A 292 -2.25 -9.79 13.86
C GLN A 292 -2.18 -10.96 14.84
N THR A 293 -2.42 -10.76 16.13
CA THR A 293 -2.47 -11.83 17.16
C THR A 293 -3.62 -12.80 16.89
N ALA A 294 -4.80 -12.29 16.52
CA ALA A 294 -5.97 -13.12 16.25
C ALA A 294 -5.81 -13.95 14.96
N ILE A 295 -5.23 -13.37 13.91
CA ILE A 295 -5.03 -14.02 12.60
C ILE A 295 -3.78 -14.90 12.56
N TYR A 296 -2.88 -14.77 13.53
CA TYR A 296 -1.59 -15.46 13.52
C TYR A 296 -1.65 -16.99 13.27
N PRO A 297 -2.62 -17.75 13.81
CA PRO A 297 -2.78 -19.17 13.47
C PRO A 297 -2.95 -19.43 11.96
N MET A 298 -3.63 -18.53 11.23
CA MET A 298 -3.80 -18.62 9.78
C MET A 298 -2.49 -18.32 9.04
N GLU A 299 -1.62 -17.46 9.58
CA GLU A 299 -0.28 -17.21 9.00
C GLU A 299 0.60 -18.46 9.07
N VAL A 300 0.59 -19.17 10.21
CA VAL A 300 1.33 -20.43 10.35
C VAL A 300 0.78 -21.46 9.36
N LEU A 301 -0.54 -21.64 9.31
CA LEU A 301 -1.18 -22.55 8.35
C LEU A 301 -0.83 -22.21 6.91
N LYS A 302 -0.83 -20.92 6.54
CA LYS A 302 -0.38 -20.45 5.22
C LYS A 302 1.02 -20.95 4.92
N THR A 303 1.98 -20.68 5.79
CA THR A 303 3.39 -21.08 5.57
C THR A 303 3.52 -22.60 5.43
N ARG A 304 2.83 -23.39 6.26
CA ARG A 304 2.83 -24.87 6.19
C ARG A 304 2.21 -25.41 4.90
N LEU A 305 1.05 -24.87 4.50
CA LEU A 305 0.38 -25.29 3.28
C LEU A 305 1.14 -24.86 2.02
N THR A 306 1.87 -23.75 2.08
CA THR A 306 2.72 -23.26 0.97
C THR A 306 3.88 -24.21 0.70
N LEU A 307 4.49 -24.73 1.77
CA LEU A 307 5.66 -25.63 1.75
C LEU A 307 5.28 -27.12 1.67
N ARG A 308 4.00 -27.46 1.70
CA ARG A 308 3.56 -28.86 1.71
C ARG A 308 4.03 -29.59 0.45
N LYS A 309 4.40 -30.86 0.64
CA LYS A 309 4.60 -31.82 -0.45
C LYS A 309 3.27 -32.42 -0.92
N THR A 310 3.24 -32.95 -2.13
CA THR A 310 2.09 -33.68 -2.68
C THR A 310 1.68 -34.79 -1.73
N GLY A 311 0.40 -34.83 -1.34
CA GLY A 311 -0.15 -35.86 -0.43
C GLY A 311 0.07 -35.63 1.07
N GLN A 312 0.80 -34.58 1.50
CA GLN A 312 1.06 -34.36 2.94
C GLN A 312 -0.19 -33.91 3.74
N TYR A 313 -1.05 -33.08 3.12
CA TYR A 313 -2.30 -32.59 3.71
C TYR A 313 -3.40 -32.64 2.67
N SER A 314 -4.56 -33.18 3.03
CA SER A 314 -5.76 -33.19 2.18
C SER A 314 -6.38 -31.78 2.02
N GLY A 315 -6.25 -30.92 3.05
CA GLY A 315 -6.78 -29.56 3.03
C GLY A 315 -6.34 -28.70 4.21
N ILE A 316 -6.96 -27.53 4.37
CA ILE A 316 -6.66 -26.57 5.45
C ILE A 316 -6.99 -27.17 6.82
N ALA A 317 -8.18 -27.77 6.96
CA ALA A 317 -8.63 -28.38 8.22
C ALA A 317 -7.77 -29.57 8.65
N ASP A 318 -7.36 -30.41 7.70
CA ASP A 318 -6.44 -31.53 7.96
C ASP A 318 -5.05 -31.03 8.38
N CYS A 319 -4.52 -30.00 7.73
CA CYS A 319 -3.28 -29.35 8.17
C CYS A 319 -3.38 -28.83 9.61
N ALA A 320 -4.47 -28.13 9.95
CA ALA A 320 -4.71 -27.64 11.31
C ALA A 320 -4.83 -28.78 12.33
N LYS A 321 -5.60 -29.83 12.01
CA LYS A 321 -5.77 -31.01 12.87
C LYS A 321 -4.43 -31.71 13.13
N GLN A 322 -3.62 -31.92 12.08
CA GLN A 322 -2.31 -32.56 12.22
C GLN A 322 -1.33 -31.72 13.04
N ILE A 323 -1.31 -30.39 12.86
CA ILE A 323 -0.47 -29.49 13.67
C ILE A 323 -0.91 -29.55 15.13
N LEU A 324 -2.22 -29.48 15.40
CA LEU A 324 -2.75 -29.52 16.76
C LEU A 324 -2.42 -30.85 17.46
N GLN A 325 -2.59 -31.99 16.77
CA GLN A 325 -2.34 -33.31 17.33
C GLN A 325 -0.85 -33.62 17.54
N ARG A 326 0.04 -33.11 16.66
CA ARG A 326 1.48 -33.43 16.71
C ARG A 326 2.29 -32.43 17.52
N GLU A 327 1.98 -31.14 17.40
CA GLU A 327 2.81 -30.04 17.92
C GLU A 327 2.11 -29.24 19.03
N GLY A 328 0.77 -29.33 19.14
CA GLY A 328 -0.03 -28.59 20.12
C GLY A 328 -0.35 -27.14 19.72
N VAL A 329 -1.10 -26.43 20.57
CA VAL A 329 -1.61 -25.07 20.31
C VAL A 329 -0.48 -24.05 20.11
N ALA A 330 0.61 -24.19 20.87
CA ALA A 330 1.76 -23.28 20.77
C ALA A 330 2.41 -23.24 19.37
N ALA A 331 2.23 -24.29 18.56
CA ALA A 331 2.75 -24.33 17.19
C ALA A 331 2.12 -23.28 16.27
N PHE A 332 0.85 -22.92 16.51
CA PHE A 332 0.15 -21.89 15.76
C PHE A 332 0.67 -20.47 16.01
N TYR A 333 1.53 -20.28 17.02
CA TYR A 333 2.14 -19.00 17.37
C TYR A 333 3.67 -18.96 17.15
N LYS A 334 4.22 -19.95 16.42
CA LYS A 334 5.65 -19.96 16.06
C LYS A 334 6.02 -18.75 15.20
N GLY A 335 7.08 -18.06 15.58
CA GLY A 335 7.56 -16.86 14.89
C GLY A 335 6.82 -15.57 15.26
N TYR A 336 5.92 -15.59 16.25
CA TYR A 336 5.15 -14.40 16.65
C TYR A 336 6.05 -13.25 17.15
N ILE A 337 7.09 -13.56 17.92
CA ILE A 337 8.06 -12.57 18.41
C ILE A 337 8.80 -11.87 17.25
N PRO A 338 9.50 -12.58 16.32
CA PRO A 338 10.14 -11.91 15.19
C PRO A 338 9.14 -11.21 14.27
N ASN A 339 7.88 -11.65 14.22
CA ASN A 339 6.83 -10.92 13.53
C ASN A 339 6.59 -9.54 14.14
N LEU A 340 6.33 -9.45 15.45
CA LEU A 340 6.09 -8.18 16.13
C LEU A 340 7.32 -7.26 16.09
N LEU A 341 8.51 -7.83 16.34
CA LEU A 341 9.77 -7.07 16.27
C LEU A 341 10.05 -6.54 14.87
N GLY A 342 9.54 -7.18 13.82
CA GLY A 342 9.71 -6.74 12.44
C GLY A 342 8.79 -5.58 12.03
N ILE A 343 7.63 -5.44 12.68
CA ILE A 343 6.65 -4.39 12.36
C ILE A 343 7.20 -2.99 12.70
N ILE A 344 7.85 -2.85 13.85
CA ILE A 344 8.32 -1.54 14.34
C ILE A 344 9.39 -0.93 13.42
N PRO A 345 10.50 -1.63 13.08
CA PRO A 345 11.51 -1.10 12.17
C PRO A 345 10.98 -0.87 10.76
N TYR A 346 10.07 -1.74 10.29
CA TYR A 346 9.41 -1.56 9.01
C TYR A 346 8.69 -0.21 8.97
N ALA A 347 7.73 0.01 9.88
CA ALA A 347 6.90 1.21 9.90
C ALA A 347 7.73 2.48 10.16
N GLY A 348 8.70 2.43 11.09
CA GLY A 348 9.54 3.57 11.41
C GLY A 348 10.41 4.03 10.24
N ILE A 349 11.03 3.09 9.51
CA ILE A 349 11.88 3.41 8.36
C ILE A 349 11.05 3.85 7.17
N ASP A 350 9.92 3.19 6.93
CA ASP A 350 9.00 3.54 5.85
C ASP A 350 8.52 4.99 6.02
N LEU A 351 8.03 5.34 7.21
CA LEU A 351 7.59 6.71 7.51
C LEU A 351 8.73 7.73 7.39
N ALA A 352 9.89 7.45 7.99
CA ALA A 352 11.02 8.37 7.95
C ALA A 352 11.54 8.62 6.52
N VAL A 353 11.66 7.56 5.72
CA VAL A 353 12.12 7.67 4.32
C VAL A 353 11.07 8.37 3.48
N TYR A 354 9.79 8.04 3.65
CA TYR A 354 8.70 8.70 2.94
C TYR A 354 8.69 10.21 3.18
N GLU A 355 8.67 10.63 4.44
CA GLU A 355 8.65 12.05 4.82
C GLU A 355 9.91 12.78 4.36
N THR A 356 11.08 12.15 4.46
CA THR A 356 12.34 12.74 3.98
C THR A 356 12.30 12.96 2.47
N LEU A 357 11.83 11.97 1.69
CA LEU A 357 11.75 12.07 0.23
C LEU A 357 10.70 13.10 -0.19
N LYS A 358 9.54 13.10 0.44
CA LYS A 358 8.47 14.08 0.20
C LYS A 358 8.96 15.49 0.49
N PHE A 359 9.57 15.72 1.66
CA PHE A 359 10.11 17.03 2.04
C PHE A 359 11.26 17.49 1.14
N ALA A 360 12.14 16.57 0.70
CA ALA A 360 13.19 16.89 -0.25
C ALA A 360 12.63 17.30 -1.62
N TRP A 361 11.60 16.61 -2.11
CA TRP A 361 10.92 16.96 -3.36
C TRP A 361 10.23 18.33 -3.27
N LEU A 362 9.50 18.57 -2.19
CA LEU A 362 8.80 19.84 -1.94
C LEU A 362 9.79 21.02 -1.88
N ASN A 363 10.92 20.86 -1.19
CA ASN A 363 11.94 21.92 -1.13
C ASN A 363 12.64 22.17 -2.46
N ARG A 364 12.76 21.16 -3.32
CA ARG A 364 13.37 21.30 -4.64
C ARG A 364 12.44 21.96 -5.65
N ASN A 365 11.13 21.77 -5.49
CA ASN A 365 10.09 22.29 -6.39
C ASN A 365 9.25 23.40 -5.73
N ARG A 366 9.90 24.27 -4.95
CA ARG A 366 9.23 25.43 -4.30
C ARG A 366 8.47 26.25 -5.35
N GLY A 367 7.13 26.22 -5.27
CA GLY A 367 6.24 27.14 -5.98
C GLY A 367 5.66 26.68 -7.32
N LEU A 368 5.78 25.42 -7.75
CA LEU A 368 5.27 25.02 -9.08
C LEU A 368 4.13 23.99 -9.13
N VAL A 369 4.08 22.94 -8.30
CA VAL A 369 2.94 22.00 -8.30
C VAL A 369 2.95 21.23 -6.97
N ASP A 370 1.78 20.88 -6.44
CA ASP A 370 1.67 19.81 -5.45
C ASP A 370 2.35 18.52 -5.95
N PRO A 371 2.87 17.66 -5.06
CA PRO A 371 3.42 16.38 -5.44
C PRO A 371 2.30 15.54 -6.08
N GLY A 372 2.33 15.43 -7.41
CA GLY A 372 1.38 14.59 -8.14
C GLY A 372 1.41 13.15 -7.64
N VAL A 373 0.31 12.41 -7.87
CA VAL A 373 0.14 11.01 -7.42
C VAL A 373 1.35 10.14 -7.77
N THR A 374 1.97 10.35 -8.93
CA THR A 374 3.18 9.64 -9.36
C THR A 374 4.37 9.83 -8.41
N VAL A 375 4.58 11.05 -7.92
CA VAL A 375 5.65 11.38 -6.96
C VAL A 375 5.37 10.71 -5.62
N LEU A 376 4.13 10.81 -5.13
CA LEU A 376 3.73 10.20 -3.86
C LEU A 376 3.86 8.66 -3.90
N VAL A 377 3.38 8.03 -4.99
CA VAL A 377 3.52 6.59 -5.22
C VAL A 377 5.00 6.20 -5.34
N GLY A 378 5.82 7.01 -6.01
CA GLY A 378 7.27 6.79 -6.10
C GLY A 378 7.94 6.85 -4.73
N CYS A 379 7.67 7.90 -3.94
CA CYS A 379 8.16 8.03 -2.57
C CYS A 379 7.74 6.85 -1.70
N GLY A 380 6.47 6.44 -1.77
CA GLY A 380 5.92 5.30 -1.04
C GLY A 380 6.55 3.96 -1.46
N ALA A 381 6.77 3.74 -2.76
CA ALA A 381 7.40 2.52 -3.24
C ALA A 381 8.86 2.39 -2.77
N VAL A 382 9.61 3.50 -2.79
CA VAL A 382 11.00 3.55 -2.30
C VAL A 382 11.04 3.36 -0.79
N SER A 383 10.19 4.07 -0.04
CA SER A 383 10.17 3.98 1.42
C SER A 383 9.77 2.58 1.90
N SER A 384 8.74 1.98 1.31
CA SER A 384 8.30 0.61 1.64
C SER A 384 9.33 -0.44 1.27
N THR A 385 10.10 -0.23 0.19
CA THR A 385 11.23 -1.11 -0.16
C THR A 385 12.34 -1.00 0.87
N CYS A 386 12.71 0.21 1.30
CA CYS A 386 13.70 0.42 2.36
C CYS A 386 13.27 -0.20 3.70
N GLY A 387 12.00 -0.01 4.10
CA GLY A 387 11.43 -0.65 5.28
C GLY A 387 11.45 -2.18 5.18
N GLN A 388 11.13 -2.73 4.01
CA GLN A 388 11.23 -4.18 3.74
C GLN A 388 12.66 -4.69 3.85
N LEU A 389 13.65 -3.97 3.30
CA LEU A 389 15.07 -4.35 3.37
C LEU A 389 15.54 -4.42 4.83
N ALA A 390 15.24 -3.40 5.62
CA ALA A 390 15.69 -3.35 7.01
C ALA A 390 15.03 -4.41 7.90
N SER A 391 13.74 -4.68 7.69
CA SER A 391 12.99 -5.69 8.44
C SER A 391 13.09 -7.12 7.87
N TYR A 392 13.74 -7.29 6.71
CA TYR A 392 13.81 -8.57 6.00
C TYR A 392 14.42 -9.72 6.83
N PRO A 393 15.51 -9.52 7.61
CA PRO A 393 16.07 -10.58 8.45
C PRO A 393 15.04 -11.18 9.42
N LEU A 394 14.22 -10.32 10.06
CA LEU A 394 13.16 -10.75 10.96
C LEU A 394 12.04 -11.46 10.21
N ALA A 395 11.70 -11.00 9.01
CA ALA A 395 10.72 -11.66 8.14
C ALA A 395 11.18 -13.06 7.70
N LEU A 396 12.46 -13.25 7.42
CA LEU A 396 13.04 -14.56 7.09
C LEU A 396 13.03 -15.50 8.31
N ILE A 397 13.48 -15.01 9.47
CA ILE A 397 13.49 -15.79 10.72
C ILE A 397 12.06 -16.22 11.08
N ARG A 398 11.09 -15.31 11.01
CA ARG A 398 9.66 -15.61 11.18
C ARG A 398 9.24 -16.76 10.26
N THR A 399 9.52 -16.67 8.97
CA THR A 399 9.08 -17.67 7.99
C THR A 399 9.72 -19.04 8.23
N ARG A 400 11.02 -19.09 8.59
CA ARG A 400 11.69 -20.34 8.95
C ARG A 400 11.10 -20.95 10.23
N MET A 401 10.84 -20.17 11.27
CA MET A 401 10.19 -20.65 12.48
C MET A 401 8.78 -21.17 12.23
N GLN A 402 8.00 -20.49 11.38
CA GLN A 402 6.66 -20.92 10.99
C GLN A 402 6.67 -22.22 10.18
N ALA A 403 7.72 -22.45 9.37
CA ALA A 403 7.86 -23.64 8.53
C ALA A 403 8.29 -24.90 9.29
N GLN A 404 9.03 -24.75 10.39
CA GLN A 404 9.60 -25.85 11.16
C GLN A 404 8.53 -26.70 11.85
N ALA A 405 8.42 -27.98 11.46
CA ALA A 405 7.60 -28.95 12.16
C ALA A 405 8.29 -29.33 13.47
N SER A 406 7.60 -29.18 14.60
CA SER A 406 8.06 -29.77 15.85
C SER A 406 7.98 -31.29 15.72
N VAL A 407 9.12 -31.96 15.62
CA VAL A 407 9.20 -33.41 15.80
C VAL A 407 9.24 -33.69 17.30
N LYS A 408 8.46 -34.65 17.79
CA LYS A 408 8.50 -35.06 19.21
C LYS A 408 9.94 -35.46 19.58
N GLY A 409 10.54 -34.75 20.53
CA GLY A 409 11.92 -34.99 21.00
C GLY A 409 13.00 -34.08 20.39
N ALA A 410 12.68 -33.28 19.36
CA ALA A 410 13.64 -32.31 18.82
C ALA A 410 13.68 -31.02 19.67
N PRO A 411 14.87 -30.43 19.90
CA PRO A 411 14.98 -29.18 20.66
C PRO A 411 14.20 -28.05 19.98
N LYS A 412 13.43 -27.31 20.77
CA LYS A 412 12.74 -26.10 20.29
C LYS A 412 13.80 -25.07 19.94
N VAL A 413 13.93 -24.75 18.65
CA VAL A 413 14.92 -23.77 18.20
C VAL A 413 14.45 -22.36 18.58
N SER A 414 15.21 -21.71 19.45
CA SER A 414 15.03 -20.30 19.79
C SER A 414 15.29 -19.42 18.57
N MET A 415 14.64 -18.24 18.52
CA MET A 415 14.89 -17.22 17.50
C MET A 415 16.38 -16.88 17.39
N LEU A 416 17.06 -16.74 18.54
CA LEU A 416 18.50 -16.40 18.59
C LEU A 416 19.37 -17.55 18.09
N THR A 417 19.03 -18.78 18.45
CA THR A 417 19.73 -19.98 17.95
C THR A 417 19.56 -20.11 16.44
N LEU A 418 18.37 -19.84 15.91
CA LEU A 418 18.13 -19.85 14.47
C LEU A 418 18.94 -18.75 13.76
N LEU A 419 18.98 -17.54 14.31
CA LEU A 419 19.78 -16.44 13.78
C LEU A 419 21.28 -16.80 13.77
N GLN A 420 21.81 -17.32 14.88
CA GLN A 420 23.19 -17.77 14.99
C GLN A 420 23.50 -18.87 13.95
N ASN A 421 22.64 -19.88 13.83
CA ASN A 421 22.81 -20.95 12.85
C ASN A 421 22.84 -20.43 11.41
N ILE A 422 21.98 -19.46 11.06
CA ILE A 422 21.99 -18.83 9.73
C ILE A 422 23.30 -18.08 9.52
N LEU A 423 23.72 -17.26 10.48
CA LEU A 423 24.95 -16.47 10.36
C LEU A 423 26.19 -17.36 10.26
N SER A 424 26.26 -18.45 11.02
CA SER A 424 27.39 -19.38 10.99
C SER A 424 27.43 -20.25 9.73
N GLN A 425 26.29 -20.69 9.19
CA GLN A 425 26.26 -21.63 8.06
C GLN A 425 26.12 -20.93 6.69
N GLU A 426 25.37 -19.84 6.64
CA GLU A 426 24.98 -19.16 5.39
C GLU A 426 25.55 -17.74 5.28
N GLY A 427 26.06 -17.19 6.38
CA GLY A 427 26.50 -15.80 6.45
C GLY A 427 25.35 -14.79 6.44
N VAL A 428 25.71 -13.50 6.38
CA VAL A 428 24.75 -12.38 6.38
C VAL A 428 23.83 -12.41 5.14
N THR A 429 24.33 -12.89 4.01
CA THR A 429 23.54 -13.04 2.77
C THR A 429 22.41 -14.06 2.91
N GLY A 430 22.54 -15.04 3.82
CA GLY A 430 21.49 -15.98 4.18
C GLY A 430 20.22 -15.31 4.71
N LEU A 431 20.36 -14.18 5.42
CA LEU A 431 19.24 -13.42 5.99
C LEU A 431 18.36 -12.73 4.93
N TYR A 432 18.87 -12.56 3.71
CA TYR A 432 18.16 -11.89 2.61
C TYR A 432 17.62 -12.85 1.54
N ARG A 433 17.59 -14.16 1.81
CA ARG A 433 17.09 -15.13 0.83
C ARG A 433 15.61 -14.94 0.52
N GLY A 434 15.26 -15.09 -0.76
CA GLY A 434 13.90 -14.90 -1.26
C GLY A 434 13.54 -13.43 -1.53
N ILE A 435 14.50 -12.49 -1.41
CA ILE A 435 14.24 -11.07 -1.67
C ILE A 435 13.91 -10.80 -3.15
N SER A 436 14.55 -11.49 -4.10
CA SER A 436 14.27 -11.32 -5.53
C SER A 436 12.82 -11.65 -5.91
N PRO A 437 12.25 -12.82 -5.58
CA PRO A 437 10.84 -13.07 -5.86
C PRO A 437 9.90 -12.15 -5.08
N ASN A 438 10.31 -11.63 -3.92
CA ASN A 438 9.55 -10.61 -3.19
C ASN A 438 9.47 -9.29 -3.98
N LEU A 439 10.59 -8.78 -4.48
CA LEU A 439 10.65 -7.56 -5.27
C LEU A 439 9.94 -7.70 -6.62
N LEU A 440 10.14 -8.83 -7.32
CA LEU A 440 9.47 -9.14 -8.59
C LEU A 440 7.94 -9.14 -8.47
N LYS A 441 7.41 -9.49 -7.29
CA LYS A 441 5.97 -9.53 -7.02
C LYS A 441 5.35 -8.14 -6.85
N VAL A 442 6.10 -7.14 -6.39
CA VAL A 442 5.53 -5.85 -5.94
C VAL A 442 4.75 -5.17 -7.06
N ILE A 443 5.36 -5.02 -8.24
CA ILE A 443 4.75 -4.34 -9.38
C ILE A 443 3.46 -5.05 -9.85
N PRO A 444 3.48 -6.36 -10.18
CA PRO A 444 2.26 -7.08 -10.54
C PRO A 444 1.18 -7.01 -9.47
N ALA A 445 1.55 -7.10 -8.19
CA ALA A 445 0.59 -7.04 -7.09
C ALA A 445 -0.13 -5.69 -7.02
N VAL A 446 0.60 -4.59 -7.12
CA VAL A 446 0.03 -3.23 -7.09
C VAL A 446 -0.83 -2.98 -8.32
N SER A 447 -0.32 -3.32 -9.51
CA SER A 447 -1.00 -3.09 -10.79
C SER A 447 -2.33 -3.84 -10.86
N VAL A 448 -2.35 -5.13 -10.52
CA VAL A 448 -3.58 -5.94 -10.52
C VAL A 448 -4.56 -5.45 -9.46
N SER A 449 -4.09 -5.10 -8.26
CA SER A 449 -4.97 -4.55 -7.22
C SER A 449 -5.65 -3.28 -7.68
N TYR A 450 -4.91 -2.33 -8.27
CA TYR A 450 -5.44 -1.06 -8.72
C TYR A 450 -6.52 -1.24 -9.79
N VAL A 451 -6.21 -2.00 -10.84
CA VAL A 451 -7.15 -2.28 -11.93
C VAL A 451 -8.42 -2.95 -11.41
N VAL A 452 -8.28 -4.01 -10.61
CA VAL A 452 -9.45 -4.74 -10.08
C VAL A 452 -10.25 -3.86 -9.14
N TYR A 453 -9.60 -3.03 -8.33
CA TYR A 453 -10.28 -2.09 -7.45
C TYR A 453 -11.13 -1.10 -8.24
N GLU A 454 -10.57 -0.46 -9.28
CA GLU A 454 -11.28 0.50 -10.13
C GLU A 454 -12.48 -0.14 -10.86
N TYR A 455 -12.33 -1.33 -11.44
CA TYR A 455 -13.48 -2.02 -12.05
C TYR A 455 -14.53 -2.43 -11.01
N THR A 456 -14.10 -2.88 -9.84
CA THR A 456 -15.03 -3.36 -8.80
C THR A 456 -15.81 -2.22 -8.15
N ARG A 457 -15.17 -1.08 -7.88
CA ARG A 457 -15.87 0.09 -7.32
C ARG A 457 -16.92 0.63 -8.29
N ILE A 458 -16.63 0.64 -9.60
CA ILE A 458 -17.58 1.03 -10.64
C ILE A 458 -18.75 0.03 -10.67
N PHE A 459 -18.45 -1.26 -10.69
CA PHE A 459 -19.47 -2.33 -10.71
C PHE A 459 -20.37 -2.31 -9.47
N LEU A 460 -19.81 -2.07 -8.29
CA LEU A 460 -20.56 -1.96 -7.04
C LEU A 460 -21.28 -0.61 -6.88
N GLY A 461 -21.12 0.32 -7.81
CA GLY A 461 -21.79 1.62 -7.80
C GLY A 461 -21.31 2.55 -6.69
N VAL A 462 -20.04 2.43 -6.29
CA VAL A 462 -19.40 3.31 -5.30
C VAL A 462 -19.29 4.75 -5.85
N ASP A 463 -19.24 4.93 -7.16
CA ASP A 463 -19.17 6.25 -7.82
C ASP A 463 -20.54 6.92 -8.08
N ILE A 464 -21.66 6.32 -7.66
CA ILE A 464 -23.00 6.71 -8.15
C ILE A 464 -23.76 7.67 -7.22
N GLU A 465 -23.33 7.89 -5.98
CA GLU A 465 -24.08 8.78 -5.06
C GLU A 465 -23.99 10.28 -5.42
N GLY A 466 -22.99 10.72 -6.19
CA GLY A 466 -22.91 12.10 -6.70
C GLY A 466 -23.63 12.35 -8.04
N ARG A 467 -23.96 11.31 -8.83
CA ARG A 467 -24.58 11.49 -10.17
C ARG A 467 -26.11 11.44 -10.18
N ARG A 468 -26.77 11.05 -9.08
CA ARG A 468 -28.24 10.87 -9.05
C ARG A 468 -29.05 12.08 -8.62
N VAL A 469 -28.43 13.19 -8.20
CA VAL A 469 -29.18 14.42 -7.83
C VAL A 469 -29.58 15.26 -9.06
N GLY A 470 -29.02 15.00 -10.25
CA GLY A 470 -29.27 15.79 -11.46
C GLY A 470 -30.34 15.29 -12.44
N LYS A 471 -31.07 14.20 -12.16
CA LYS A 471 -32.15 13.73 -13.05
C LYS A 471 -33.41 13.37 -12.28
N GLY A 472 -34.26 14.39 -12.10
CA GLY A 472 -35.69 14.19 -11.87
C GLY A 472 -36.34 15.21 -10.94
N LYS A 473 -36.91 16.26 -11.53
CA LYS A 473 -38.30 16.76 -11.36
C LYS A 473 -38.39 18.21 -11.83
N GLY A 474 -39.31 18.46 -12.77
CA GLY A 474 -39.69 19.78 -13.28
C GLY A 474 -39.44 19.90 -14.76
#